data_AF-A0A926PEM7-F1
#
_entry.id   AF-A0A926PEM7-F1
#
_cell.length_a   1.000
_cell.length_b   1.000
_cell.length_c   1.000
_cell.angle_alpha   90.00
_cell.angle_beta   90.00
_cell.angle_gamma   90.00
#
_symmetry.space_group_name_H-M   'P 1'
#
loop_
_entity.id
_entity.type
_entity.pdbx_description
1 polymer ?
#
loop_
_entity_poly.entity_id
_entity_poly.type
_entity_poly.pdbx_seq_one_letter_code
_entity_poly.pdbx_strand_id
1 'polypeptide(L)'
;MGRIYWNTIYIDRDPNDPYKGWGWVEVTTEDSKRFSIPTGYPDTYTKFCRSPSERLKLPNGGNLPSRGKAGAKKFTLNIDGELITIRAQKSLTIQAVCTWLKTWISPNAKIVTPGNRTHSLDGEKLAHQAHFVYFILNEDSNAIKIGRAKNLARRMMSLQTSSPAKLKLIKSVQVEGAKEAQELERALHQQFREMRLAGEWFKAEANLLEYISQL
;
A
#
# COMPACT_ATOMS: atom_id res chain seq x y z
N MET A 1 0.65 7.60 22.19
CA MET A 1 0.45 6.99 20.86
C MET A 1 -1.04 6.97 20.55
N GLY A 2 -1.46 7.60 19.46
CA GLY A 2 -2.86 7.55 19.03
C GLY A 2 -3.29 6.14 18.66
N ARG A 3 -4.54 5.78 18.96
CA ARG A 3 -5.11 4.47 18.63
C ARG A 3 -5.33 4.40 17.12
N ILE A 4 -4.69 3.45 16.43
CA ILE A 4 -4.90 3.24 14.99
C ILE A 4 -6.19 2.42 14.83
N TYR A 5 -7.19 3.01 14.17
CA TYR A 5 -8.44 2.34 13.85
C TYR A 5 -8.37 1.69 12.46
N TRP A 6 -9.01 0.53 12.34
CA TRP A 6 -9.04 -0.27 11.11
C TRP A 6 -10.49 -0.50 10.70
N ASN A 7 -10.79 -0.27 9.43
CA ASN A 7 -12.05 -0.63 8.80
C ASN A 7 -11.93 -2.03 8.22
N THR A 8 -12.89 -2.91 8.51
CA THR A 8 -12.98 -4.24 7.89
C THR A 8 -13.93 -4.18 6.71
N ILE A 9 -13.42 -4.60 5.55
CA ILE A 9 -14.11 -4.58 4.25
C ILE A 9 -14.22 -6.02 3.78
N TYR A 10 -15.40 -6.42 3.29
CA TYR A 10 -15.62 -7.76 2.78
C TYR A 10 -15.53 -7.78 1.26
N ILE A 11 -14.87 -8.80 0.71
CA ILE A 11 -14.66 -8.96 -0.72
C ILE A 11 -14.94 -10.40 -1.14
N ASP A 12 -15.25 -10.62 -2.40
CA ASP A 12 -15.40 -11.96 -2.96
C ASP A 12 -14.08 -12.74 -2.88
N ARG A 13 -14.14 -14.01 -2.45
CA ARG A 13 -12.96 -14.88 -2.42
C ARG A 13 -12.48 -15.25 -3.81
N ASP A 14 -13.42 -15.41 -4.72
CA ASP A 14 -13.19 -15.70 -6.11
C ASP A 14 -14.07 -14.75 -6.92
N PRO A 15 -13.50 -13.82 -7.69
CA PRO A 15 -14.28 -12.90 -8.51
C PRO A 15 -15.05 -13.62 -9.63
N ASN A 16 -14.72 -14.87 -9.95
CA ASN A 16 -15.38 -15.67 -10.98
C ASN A 16 -16.40 -16.67 -10.41
N ASP A 17 -16.39 -16.92 -9.10
CA ASP A 17 -17.29 -17.86 -8.44
C ASP A 17 -17.88 -17.27 -7.15
N PRO A 18 -19.09 -16.69 -7.23
CA PRO A 18 -19.74 -16.07 -6.07
C PRO A 18 -20.11 -17.10 -4.97
N TYR A 19 -20.13 -18.40 -5.28
CA TYR A 19 -20.41 -19.44 -4.30
C TYR A 19 -19.20 -19.81 -3.44
N LYS A 20 -17.99 -19.31 -3.75
CA LYS A 20 -16.83 -19.44 -2.85
C LYS A 20 -16.97 -18.58 -1.59
N GLY A 21 -17.95 -17.69 -1.54
CA GLY A 21 -18.21 -16.80 -0.41
C GLY A 21 -17.17 -15.68 -0.30
N TRP A 22 -17.06 -15.10 0.91
CA TRP A 22 -16.33 -13.86 1.12
C TRP A 22 -15.08 -14.02 1.97
N GLY A 23 -14.13 -13.10 1.76
CA GLY A 23 -12.99 -12.85 2.61
C GLY A 23 -13.05 -11.42 3.17
N TRP A 24 -12.10 -11.09 4.04
CA TRP A 24 -11.98 -9.74 4.58
C TRP A 24 -10.63 -9.11 4.25
N VAL A 25 -10.66 -7.79 4.09
CA VAL A 25 -9.52 -6.89 3.98
C VAL A 25 -9.66 -5.81 5.05
N GLU A 26 -8.55 -5.33 5.59
CA GLU A 26 -8.50 -4.24 6.54
C GLU A 26 -7.64 -3.11 6.00
N VAL A 27 -8.14 -1.90 6.18
CA VAL A 27 -7.46 -0.66 5.85
C VAL A 27 -7.58 0.28 7.05
N THR A 28 -6.61 1.17 7.26
CA THR A 28 -6.74 2.15 8.34
C THR A 28 -7.92 3.09 8.04
N THR A 29 -8.58 3.58 9.09
CA THR A 29 -9.71 4.50 8.92
C THR A 29 -9.27 5.82 8.24
N GLU A 30 -8.02 6.22 8.45
CA GLU A 30 -7.43 7.40 7.80
C GLU A 30 -7.25 7.16 6.30
N ASP A 31 -6.60 6.07 5.90
CA ASP A 31 -6.39 5.74 4.49
C ASP A 31 -7.71 5.46 3.76
N SER A 32 -8.66 4.81 4.44
CA SER A 32 -10.00 4.57 3.89
C SER A 32 -10.72 5.87 3.53
N LYS A 33 -10.55 6.94 4.31
CA LYS A 33 -11.09 8.26 4.00
C LYS A 33 -10.27 8.97 2.92
N ARG A 34 -8.93 8.92 3.03
CA ARG A 34 -8.00 9.57 2.11
C ARG A 34 -8.20 9.12 0.66
N PHE A 35 -8.41 7.82 0.45
CA PHE A 35 -8.56 7.23 -0.89
C PHE A 35 -10.02 6.89 -1.23
N SER A 36 -11.00 7.38 -0.46
CA SER A 36 -12.44 7.09 -0.67
C SER A 36 -12.74 5.60 -0.88
N ILE A 37 -12.11 4.74 -0.10
CA ILE A 37 -12.17 3.29 -0.29
C ILE A 37 -13.59 2.79 0.01
N PRO A 38 -14.20 1.97 -0.87
CA PRO A 38 -15.51 1.37 -0.63
C PRO A 38 -15.50 0.49 0.62
N THR A 39 -16.33 0.83 1.60
CA THR A 39 -16.45 0.10 2.89
C THR A 39 -17.74 -0.71 3.01
N GLY A 40 -18.58 -0.69 1.97
CA GLY A 40 -19.82 -1.46 1.91
C GLY A 40 -19.59 -2.96 1.74
N TYR A 41 -20.68 -3.72 1.80
CA TYR A 41 -20.67 -5.13 1.45
C TYR A 41 -20.49 -5.31 -0.06
N PRO A 42 -19.85 -6.41 -0.50
CA PRO A 42 -19.74 -6.71 -1.92
C PRO A 42 -21.13 -6.97 -2.51
N ASP A 43 -21.34 -6.62 -3.78
CA ASP A 43 -22.64 -6.73 -4.44
C ASP A 43 -23.21 -8.16 -4.38
N THR A 44 -22.34 -9.16 -4.45
CA THR A 44 -22.68 -10.58 -4.29
C THR A 44 -23.35 -10.85 -2.95
N TYR A 45 -22.86 -10.27 -1.84
CA TYR A 45 -23.47 -10.39 -0.52
C TYR A 45 -24.89 -9.83 -0.51
N THR A 46 -25.07 -8.63 -1.05
CA THR A 46 -26.38 -7.98 -1.14
C THR A 46 -27.36 -8.81 -1.98
N LYS A 47 -26.90 -9.40 -3.09
CA LYS A 47 -27.71 -10.29 -3.94
C LYS A 47 -28.16 -11.55 -3.18
N PHE A 48 -27.26 -12.24 -2.50
CA PHE A 48 -27.60 -13.46 -1.76
C PHE A 48 -28.46 -13.18 -0.51
N CYS A 49 -28.30 -12.03 0.14
CA CYS A 49 -29.21 -11.62 1.22
C CYS A 49 -30.68 -11.54 0.76
N ARG A 50 -30.93 -11.26 -0.52
CA ARG A 50 -32.27 -11.22 -1.11
C ARG A 50 -32.78 -12.57 -1.62
N SER A 51 -31.96 -13.63 -1.57
CA SER A 51 -32.33 -14.98 -2.00
C SER A 51 -31.88 -16.04 -0.97
N PRO A 52 -32.75 -16.38 0.01
CA PRO A 52 -32.40 -17.32 1.07
C PRO A 52 -31.97 -18.70 0.56
N SER A 53 -32.55 -19.20 -0.54
CA SER A 53 -32.19 -20.48 -1.16
C SER A 53 -30.78 -20.47 -1.75
N GLU A 54 -30.39 -19.37 -2.39
CA GLU A 54 -29.03 -19.20 -2.91
C GLU A 54 -28.02 -19.01 -1.77
N ARG A 55 -28.41 -18.29 -0.71
CA ARG A 55 -27.57 -18.09 0.48
C ARG A 55 -27.18 -19.41 1.16
N LEU A 56 -28.06 -20.41 1.16
CA LEU A 56 -27.78 -21.74 1.71
C LEU A 56 -26.70 -22.52 0.92
N LYS A 57 -26.47 -22.18 -0.36
CA LYS A 57 -25.42 -22.80 -1.17
C LYS A 57 -24.02 -22.27 -0.84
N LEU A 58 -23.93 -21.19 -0.07
CA LEU A 58 -22.66 -20.58 0.31
C LEU A 58 -22.00 -21.29 1.50
N PRO A 59 -20.67 -21.21 1.61
CA PRO A 59 -19.94 -21.63 2.80
C PRO A 59 -20.52 -21.00 4.07
N ASN A 60 -20.62 -21.80 5.13
CA ASN A 60 -21.14 -21.37 6.43
C ASN A 60 -22.55 -20.72 6.37
N GLY A 61 -23.39 -21.12 5.40
CA GLY A 61 -24.74 -20.58 5.22
C GLY A 61 -24.76 -19.10 4.83
N GLY A 62 -23.71 -18.63 4.15
CA GLY A 62 -23.59 -17.23 3.73
C GLY A 62 -23.31 -16.26 4.88
N ASN A 63 -22.80 -16.76 6.02
CA ASN A 63 -22.29 -15.91 7.08
C ASN A 63 -20.94 -15.32 6.68
N LEU A 64 -20.76 -14.03 6.99
CA LEU A 64 -19.51 -13.34 6.72
C LEU A 64 -18.36 -14.01 7.49
N PRO A 65 -17.17 -14.11 6.89
CA PRO A 65 -16.04 -14.74 7.54
C PRO A 65 -15.65 -13.97 8.81
N SER A 66 -15.50 -14.70 9.92
CA SER A 66 -14.91 -14.14 11.14
C SER A 66 -13.42 -13.83 10.92
N ARG A 67 -12.91 -12.85 11.68
CA ARG A 67 -11.47 -12.58 11.78
C ARG A 67 -10.74 -13.80 12.38
N GLY A 68 -11.37 -14.47 13.36
CA GLY A 68 -10.92 -15.75 13.95
C GLY A 68 -9.42 -15.81 14.30
N LYS A 69 -8.85 -17.02 14.32
CA LYS A 69 -7.38 -17.26 14.38
C LYS A 69 -6.72 -17.21 13.00
N ALA A 70 -7.49 -16.92 11.95
CA ALA A 70 -6.97 -16.88 10.59
C ALA A 70 -6.02 -15.68 10.48
N GLY A 71 -4.71 -15.95 10.40
CA GLY A 71 -3.71 -14.90 10.29
C GLY A 71 -3.98 -13.94 9.12
N ALA A 72 -3.31 -12.79 9.12
CA ALA A 72 -3.41 -11.79 8.07
C ALA A 72 -2.13 -11.75 7.23
N LYS A 73 -2.27 -11.47 5.93
CA LYS A 73 -1.17 -11.09 5.03
C LYS A 73 -1.17 -9.59 4.85
N LYS A 74 0.00 -8.95 4.91
CA LYS A 74 0.17 -7.50 4.69
C LYS A 74 0.55 -7.25 3.24
N PHE A 75 -0.16 -6.35 2.58
CA PHE A 75 0.18 -5.85 1.25
C PHE A 75 0.47 -4.37 1.34
N THR A 76 1.41 -3.89 0.54
CA THR A 76 1.68 -2.46 0.40
C THR A 76 1.27 -2.07 -1.00
N LEU A 77 0.37 -1.10 -1.14
CA LEU A 77 0.01 -0.53 -2.44
C LEU A 77 0.83 0.74 -2.63
N ASN A 78 1.30 0.92 -3.86
CA ASN A 78 1.92 2.15 -4.32
C ASN A 78 0.93 2.84 -5.26
N ILE A 79 0.32 3.91 -4.78
CA ILE A 79 -0.66 4.73 -5.48
C ILE A 79 0.02 6.05 -5.79
N ASP A 80 0.49 6.21 -7.02
CA ASP A 80 1.15 7.43 -7.49
C ASP A 80 2.23 7.91 -6.52
N GLY A 81 3.09 6.99 -6.07
CA GLY A 81 4.20 7.26 -5.15
C GLY A 81 3.82 7.38 -3.67
N GLU A 82 2.54 7.33 -3.33
CA GLU A 82 2.07 7.19 -1.95
C GLU A 82 1.92 5.72 -1.56
N LEU A 83 2.33 5.39 -0.34
CA LEU A 83 2.23 4.02 0.17
C LEU A 83 1.08 3.86 1.15
N ILE A 84 0.23 2.87 0.88
CA ILE A 84 -0.84 2.42 1.77
C ILE A 84 -0.60 0.97 2.13
N THR A 85 -0.84 0.61 3.41
CA THR A 85 -0.76 -0.78 3.86
C THR A 85 -2.15 -1.33 4.11
N ILE A 86 -2.46 -2.44 3.44
CA ILE A 86 -3.69 -3.21 3.68
C ILE A 86 -3.37 -4.57 4.29
N ARG A 87 -4.32 -5.13 5.02
CA ARG A 87 -4.22 -6.50 5.56
C ARG A 87 -5.33 -7.33 4.95
N ALA A 88 -5.02 -8.49 4.38
CA ALA A 88 -6.04 -9.40 3.88
C ALA A 88 -6.01 -10.72 4.65
N GLN A 89 -7.16 -11.38 4.73
CA GLN A 89 -7.26 -12.73 5.27
C GLN A 89 -6.23 -13.67 4.60
N LYS A 90 -5.51 -14.49 5.36
CA LYS A 90 -4.41 -15.34 4.82
C LYS A 90 -4.84 -16.26 3.67
N SER A 91 -6.11 -16.68 3.66
CA SER A 91 -6.69 -17.54 2.61
C SER A 91 -7.10 -16.79 1.34
N LEU A 92 -7.13 -15.46 1.32
CA LEU A 92 -7.45 -14.70 0.11
C LEU A 92 -6.33 -14.84 -0.94
N THR A 93 -6.76 -14.97 -2.19
CA THR A 93 -5.87 -15.01 -3.36
C THR A 93 -5.41 -13.60 -3.72
N ILE A 94 -4.27 -13.49 -4.40
CA ILE A 94 -3.79 -12.18 -4.90
C ILE A 94 -4.79 -11.64 -5.94
N GLN A 95 -5.35 -12.51 -6.78
CA GLN A 95 -6.35 -12.14 -7.78
C GLN A 95 -7.59 -11.49 -7.15
N ALA A 96 -8.16 -12.07 -6.09
CA ALA A 96 -9.31 -11.49 -5.41
C ALA A 96 -9.01 -10.09 -4.85
N VAL A 97 -7.83 -9.92 -4.23
CA VAL A 97 -7.39 -8.61 -3.75
C VAL A 97 -7.24 -7.63 -4.91
N CYS A 98 -6.58 -8.01 -6.00
CA CYS A 98 -6.41 -7.15 -7.17
C CYS A 98 -7.76 -6.76 -7.80
N THR A 99 -8.71 -7.69 -7.96
CA THR A 99 -10.04 -7.39 -8.50
C THR A 99 -10.76 -6.36 -7.64
N TRP A 100 -10.71 -6.50 -6.31
CA TRP A 100 -11.28 -5.50 -5.42
C TRP A 100 -10.58 -4.14 -5.54
N LEU A 101 -9.24 -4.12 -5.59
CA LEU A 101 -8.49 -2.87 -5.73
C LEU A 101 -8.86 -2.10 -7.01
N LYS A 102 -9.03 -2.81 -8.13
CA LYS A 102 -9.45 -2.20 -9.42
C LYS A 102 -10.78 -1.44 -9.36
N THR A 103 -11.61 -1.66 -8.33
CA THR A 103 -12.90 -0.96 -8.19
C THR A 103 -12.76 0.50 -7.76
N TRP A 104 -11.61 0.92 -7.22
CA TRP A 104 -11.42 2.27 -6.68
C TRP A 104 -10.01 2.86 -6.87
N ILE A 105 -9.02 2.07 -7.24
CA ILE A 105 -7.62 2.50 -7.39
C ILE A 105 -7.30 2.84 -8.86
N SER A 106 -6.29 3.69 -9.10
CA SER A 106 -5.81 3.98 -10.45
C SER A 106 -5.21 2.72 -11.12
N PRO A 107 -5.40 2.51 -12.44
CA PRO A 107 -4.89 1.33 -13.15
C PRO A 107 -3.36 1.15 -13.05
N ASN A 108 -2.63 2.26 -12.90
CA ASN A 108 -1.17 2.28 -12.84
C ASN A 108 -0.62 1.93 -11.44
N ALA A 109 -1.49 1.78 -10.44
CA ALA A 109 -1.05 1.45 -9.08
C ALA A 109 -0.41 0.06 -9.06
N LYS A 110 0.59 -0.10 -8.20
CA LYS A 110 1.35 -1.34 -8.05
C LYS A 110 1.09 -1.95 -6.67
N ILE A 111 0.97 -3.27 -6.61
CA ILE A 111 0.83 -3.99 -5.34
C ILE A 111 2.12 -4.75 -5.01
N VAL A 112 2.64 -4.51 -3.81
CA VAL A 112 3.75 -5.27 -3.23
C VAL A 112 3.19 -6.31 -2.26
N THR A 113 3.47 -7.56 -2.59
CA THR A 113 3.04 -8.73 -1.81
C THR A 113 3.90 -8.92 -0.55
N PRO A 114 3.47 -9.74 0.43
CA PRO A 114 4.27 -10.02 1.64
C PRO A 114 5.69 -10.54 1.35
N GLY A 115 5.90 -11.20 0.20
CA GLY A 115 7.20 -11.67 -0.26
C GLY A 115 8.08 -10.60 -0.91
N ASN A 116 7.69 -9.33 -0.81
CA ASN A 116 8.34 -8.18 -1.45
C ASN A 116 8.38 -8.23 -2.98
N ARG A 117 7.42 -8.93 -3.61
CA ARG A 117 7.26 -8.99 -5.07
C ARG A 117 6.25 -7.96 -5.53
N THR A 118 6.55 -7.28 -6.63
CA THR A 118 5.67 -6.29 -7.25
C THR A 118 4.79 -6.96 -8.31
N HIS A 119 3.50 -6.70 -8.24
CA HIS A 119 2.53 -7.06 -9.28
C HIS A 119 1.82 -5.82 -9.79
N SER A 120 1.46 -5.85 -11.08
CA SER A 120 0.42 -4.97 -11.60
C SER A 120 -0.94 -5.40 -11.03
N LEU A 121 -1.94 -4.52 -11.11
CA LEU A 121 -3.30 -4.90 -10.76
C LEU A 121 -3.87 -5.97 -11.70
N ASP A 122 -3.36 -6.07 -12.92
CA ASP A 122 -3.70 -7.13 -13.87
C ASP A 122 -3.11 -8.50 -13.51
N GLY A 123 -2.30 -8.56 -12.45
CA GLY A 123 -1.73 -9.80 -11.95
C GLY A 123 -0.41 -10.17 -12.62
N GLU A 124 0.07 -9.34 -13.56
CA GLU A 124 1.37 -9.50 -14.19
C GLU A 124 2.48 -9.30 -13.14
N LYS A 125 3.45 -10.21 -13.16
CA LYS A 125 4.63 -10.12 -12.29
C LYS A 125 5.58 -9.10 -12.90
N LEU A 126 5.70 -7.94 -12.26
CA LEU A 126 6.55 -6.86 -12.77
C LEU A 126 8.00 -6.99 -12.29
N ALA A 127 8.22 -7.33 -11.02
CA ALA A 127 9.57 -7.44 -10.47
C ALA A 127 9.72 -8.53 -9.40
N HIS A 128 10.87 -9.19 -9.40
CA HIS A 128 11.23 -10.22 -8.41
C HIS A 128 11.39 -9.63 -7.00
N GLN A 129 11.81 -8.36 -6.88
CA GLN A 129 11.93 -7.64 -5.63
C GLN A 129 11.59 -6.16 -5.83
N ALA A 130 10.74 -5.60 -4.96
CA ALA A 130 10.41 -4.18 -5.00
C ALA A 130 11.61 -3.33 -4.55
N HIS A 131 11.90 -2.28 -5.33
CA HIS A 131 12.91 -1.28 -5.03
C HIS A 131 12.29 0.10 -5.09
N PHE A 132 12.65 0.96 -4.14
CA PHE A 132 12.13 2.31 -4.03
C PHE A 132 13.23 3.32 -3.80
N VAL A 133 13.10 4.48 -4.42
CA VAL A 133 13.70 5.74 -3.97
C VAL A 133 12.62 6.53 -3.23
N TYR A 134 12.96 7.16 -2.11
CA TYR A 134 12.00 7.83 -1.23
C TYR A 134 12.46 9.21 -0.82
N PHE A 135 11.47 10.04 -0.48
CA PHE A 135 11.61 11.38 0.07
C PHE A 135 10.93 11.43 1.43
N ILE A 136 11.70 11.55 2.51
CA ILE A 136 11.18 11.63 3.88
C ILE A 136 11.45 13.02 4.44
N LEU A 137 10.39 13.72 4.85
CA LEU A 137 10.48 14.98 5.57
C LEU A 137 10.76 14.71 7.05
N ASN A 138 11.72 15.45 7.60
CA ASN A 138 11.77 15.76 9.01
C ASN A 138 11.09 17.12 9.22
N GLU A 139 9.95 17.12 9.90
CA GLU A 139 9.14 18.33 10.09
C GLU A 139 9.84 19.37 10.99
N ASP A 140 10.64 18.93 11.96
CA ASP A 140 11.31 19.81 12.94
C ASP A 140 12.47 20.58 12.30
N SER A 141 13.27 19.89 11.47
CA SER A 141 14.44 20.49 10.80
C SER A 141 14.16 21.01 9.39
N ASN A 142 12.92 20.87 8.91
CA ASN A 142 12.50 21.16 7.54
C ASN A 142 13.49 20.61 6.49
N ALA A 143 13.91 19.35 6.69
CA ALA A 143 14.89 18.67 5.86
C ALA A 143 14.30 17.41 5.23
N ILE A 144 14.61 17.18 3.96
CA ILE A 144 14.20 16.02 3.19
C ILE A 144 15.36 15.06 3.05
N LYS A 145 15.13 13.81 3.47
CA LYS A 145 16.03 12.69 3.19
C LYS A 145 15.67 12.08 1.85
N ILE A 146 16.65 11.99 0.96
CA ILE A 146 16.54 11.22 -0.28
C ILE A 146 17.33 9.92 -0.09
N GLY A 147 16.65 8.78 -0.17
CA GLY A 147 17.31 7.49 -0.01
C GLY A 147 16.62 6.35 -0.74
N ARG A 148 17.19 5.16 -0.68
CA ARG A 148 16.60 3.95 -1.29
C ARG A 148 16.27 2.85 -0.29
N ALA A 149 15.25 2.04 -0.59
CA ALA A 149 14.85 0.91 0.24
C ALA A 149 14.19 -0.21 -0.57
N LYS A 150 14.34 -1.45 -0.10
CA LYS A 150 13.57 -2.61 -0.60
C LYS A 150 12.22 -2.74 0.09
N ASN A 151 12.12 -2.26 1.33
CA ASN A 151 10.91 -2.25 2.13
C ASN A 151 10.81 -0.91 2.86
N LEU A 152 10.01 -0.01 2.30
CA LEU A 152 9.86 1.36 2.81
C LEU A 152 9.27 1.41 4.21
N ALA A 153 8.26 0.59 4.51
CA ALA A 153 7.66 0.55 5.84
C ALA A 153 8.69 0.17 6.93
N ARG A 154 9.51 -0.86 6.69
CA ARG A 154 10.58 -1.25 7.62
C ARG A 154 11.66 -0.16 7.72
N ARG A 155 12.04 0.46 6.59
CA ARG A 155 13.01 1.54 6.59
C ARG A 155 12.51 2.75 7.37
N MET A 156 11.24 3.13 7.20
CA MET A 156 10.60 4.22 7.91
C MET A 156 10.59 4.00 9.42
N MET A 157 10.19 2.80 9.88
CA MET A 157 10.24 2.44 11.30
C MET A 157 11.67 2.54 11.85
N SER A 158 12.65 2.02 11.12
CA SER A 158 14.07 2.08 11.51
C SER A 158 14.62 3.51 11.57
N LEU A 159 14.23 4.38 10.64
CA LEU A 159 14.64 5.79 10.66
C LEU A 159 13.98 6.55 11.81
N GLN A 160 12.71 6.26 12.09
CA GLN A 160 11.97 6.88 13.19
C GLN A 160 12.55 6.48 14.55
N THR A 161 13.05 5.26 14.73
CA THR A 161 13.69 4.86 16.00
C THR A 161 14.97 5.63 16.30
N SER A 162 15.64 6.15 15.27
CA SER A 162 16.88 6.93 15.39
C SER A 162 16.66 8.44 15.27
N SER A 163 15.41 8.90 15.24
CA SER A 163 15.07 10.31 15.10
C SER A 163 14.02 10.70 16.15
N PRO A 164 14.31 11.69 17.02
CA PRO A 164 13.32 12.17 17.97
C PRO A 164 12.17 12.93 17.27
N ALA A 165 12.46 13.53 16.12
CA ALA A 165 11.50 14.25 15.30
C ALA A 165 10.56 13.31 14.57
N LYS A 166 9.33 13.75 14.31
CA LYS A 166 8.37 12.98 13.51
C LYS A 166 8.81 13.00 12.05
N LEU A 167 9.03 11.80 11.49
CA LEU A 167 9.34 11.64 10.08
C LEU A 167 8.06 11.40 9.29
N LYS A 168 7.97 12.01 8.10
CA LYS A 168 6.84 11.86 7.18
C LYS A 168 7.35 11.43 5.80
N LEU A 169 6.82 10.32 5.27
CA LEU A 169 7.05 9.96 3.87
C LEU A 169 6.26 10.94 2.99
N ILE A 170 6.97 11.73 2.18
CA ILE A 170 6.34 12.66 1.22
C ILE A 170 5.95 11.89 -0.05
N LYS A 171 6.92 11.15 -0.61
CA LYS A 171 6.76 10.47 -1.90
C LYS A 171 7.76 9.33 -2.02
N SER A 172 7.45 8.38 -2.90
CA SER A 172 8.35 7.32 -3.31
C SER A 172 8.24 7.03 -4.80
N VAL A 173 9.34 6.63 -5.41
CA VAL A 173 9.41 6.17 -6.80
C VAL A 173 9.79 4.70 -6.77
N GLN A 174 8.94 3.86 -7.38
CA GLN A 174 9.19 2.43 -7.48
C GLN A 174 9.89 2.11 -8.78
N VAL A 175 11.05 1.46 -8.65
CA VAL A 175 11.94 1.08 -9.75
C VAL A 175 12.08 -0.44 -9.82
N GLU A 176 12.56 -0.97 -10.94
CA GLU A 176 12.56 -2.41 -11.22
C GLU A 176 13.72 -3.13 -10.53
N GLY A 177 14.84 -2.43 -10.32
CA GLY A 177 16.08 -3.05 -9.84
C GLY A 177 16.87 -2.24 -8.82
N ALA A 178 17.78 -2.93 -8.13
CA ALA A 178 18.68 -2.32 -7.17
C ALA A 178 19.63 -1.30 -7.81
N LYS A 179 20.11 -1.61 -9.03
CA LYS A 179 21.03 -0.74 -9.79
C LYS A 179 20.33 0.55 -10.19
N GLU A 180 19.14 0.45 -10.75
CA GLU A 180 18.31 1.60 -11.12
C GLU A 180 18.00 2.48 -9.90
N ALA A 181 17.63 1.87 -8.76
CA ALA A 181 17.42 2.62 -7.51
C ALA A 181 18.66 3.40 -7.06
N GLN A 182 19.84 2.79 -7.18
CA GLN A 182 21.11 3.42 -6.83
C GLN A 182 21.48 4.55 -7.81
N GLU A 183 21.25 4.34 -9.10
CA GLU A 183 21.52 5.34 -10.14
C GLU A 183 20.59 6.55 -9.99
N LEU A 184 19.30 6.31 -9.78
CA LEU A 184 18.31 7.37 -9.55
C LEU A 184 18.62 8.17 -8.28
N GLU A 185 18.90 7.49 -7.15
CA GLU A 185 19.27 8.19 -5.91
C GLU A 185 20.53 9.06 -6.11
N ARG A 186 21.56 8.52 -6.76
CA ARG A 186 22.79 9.26 -7.04
C ARG A 186 22.53 10.48 -7.92
N ALA A 187 21.70 10.31 -8.96
CA ALA A 187 21.32 11.41 -9.85
C ALA A 187 20.57 12.51 -9.08
N LEU A 188 19.64 12.15 -8.21
CA LEU A 188 18.90 13.11 -7.36
C LEU A 188 19.82 13.82 -6.37
N HIS A 189 20.76 13.10 -5.74
CA HIS A 189 21.75 13.71 -4.84
C HIS A 189 22.66 14.70 -5.58
N GLN A 190 22.98 14.43 -6.84
CA GLN A 190 23.76 15.33 -7.69
C GLN A 190 22.94 16.55 -8.12
N GLN A 191 21.71 16.33 -8.59
CA GLN A 191 20.78 17.38 -9.02
C GLN A 191 20.50 18.39 -7.90
N PHE A 192 20.34 17.91 -6.66
CA PHE A 192 20.01 18.76 -5.51
C PHE A 192 21.20 19.03 -4.59
N ARG A 193 22.43 18.88 -5.10
CA ARG A 193 23.66 19.03 -4.32
C ARG A 193 23.76 20.38 -3.61
N GLU A 194 23.28 21.46 -4.21
CA GLU A 194 23.32 22.81 -3.64
C GLU A 194 22.45 22.95 -2.38
N MET A 195 21.38 22.15 -2.28
CA MET A 195 20.49 22.12 -1.11
C MET A 195 20.95 21.10 -0.06
N ARG A 196 22.09 20.43 -0.26
CA ARG A 196 22.55 19.35 0.62
C ARG A 196 23.01 19.93 1.96
N LEU A 197 22.42 19.45 3.05
CA LEU A 197 22.78 19.82 4.42
C LEU A 197 23.91 18.92 4.93
N ALA A 198 23.63 17.64 5.10
CA ALA A 198 24.58 16.66 5.59
C ALA A 198 24.20 15.24 5.14
N GLY A 199 25.17 14.49 4.62
CA GLY A 199 24.95 13.10 4.18
C GLY A 199 23.83 12.99 3.15
N GLU A 200 22.73 12.32 3.49
CA GLU A 200 21.57 12.10 2.61
C GLU A 200 20.43 13.10 2.86
N TRP A 201 20.67 14.18 3.62
CA TRP A 201 19.68 15.18 3.98
C TRP A 201 19.87 16.47 3.19
N PHE A 202 18.75 16.99 2.69
CA PHE A 202 18.65 18.17 1.84
C PHE A 202 17.65 19.15 2.46
N LYS A 203 17.83 20.44 2.24
CA LYS A 203 16.88 21.47 2.69
C LYS A 203 15.58 21.36 1.89
N ALA A 204 14.43 21.44 2.56
CA ALA A 204 13.12 21.41 1.90
C ALA A 204 12.79 22.74 1.22
N GLU A 205 13.50 23.06 0.14
CA GLU A 205 13.24 24.27 -0.67
C GLU A 205 12.25 24.02 -1.79
N ALA A 206 11.73 25.11 -2.37
CA ALA A 206 10.69 25.10 -3.39
C ALA A 206 11.03 24.17 -4.57
N ASN A 207 12.25 24.23 -5.10
CA ASN A 207 12.67 23.41 -6.25
C ASN A 207 12.57 21.90 -5.97
N LEU A 208 12.98 21.46 -4.78
CA LEU A 208 12.90 20.04 -4.40
C LEU A 208 11.45 19.62 -4.15
N LEU A 209 10.67 20.45 -3.48
CA LEU A 209 9.25 20.19 -3.22
C LEU A 209 8.43 20.13 -4.51
N GLU A 210 8.69 21.05 -5.44
CA GLU A 210 8.05 21.10 -6.76
C GLU A 210 8.38 19.83 -7.57
N TYR A 211 9.66 19.45 -7.62
CA TYR A 211 10.06 18.20 -8.24
C TYR A 211 9.33 16.99 -7.65
N ILE A 212 9.25 16.89 -6.32
CA ILE A 212 8.57 15.77 -5.64
C ILE A 212 7.06 15.74 -5.99
N SER A 213 6.43 16.90 -6.16
CA SER A 213 5.01 16.99 -6.50
C SER A 213 4.68 16.53 -7.91
N GLN A 214 5.66 16.56 -8.82
CA GLN A 214 5.52 16.17 -10.23
C GLN A 214 5.83 14.70 -10.50
N LEU A 215 6.28 13.95 -9.49
CA LEU A 215 6.51 12.49 -9.54
C LEU A 215 5.20 11.71 -9.46
#